data_AF-A0A2S6VCJ9-F1
#
_entry.id   AF-A0A2S6VCJ9-F1
#
_cell.length_a   1.000
_cell.length_b   1.000
_cell.length_c   1.000
_cell.angle_alpha   90.00
_cell.angle_beta   90.00
_cell.angle_gamma   90.00
#
_symmetry.space_group_name_H-M   'P 1'
#
loop_
_entity.id
_entity.type
_entity.pdbx_description
1 polymer ?
#
loop_
_entity_poly.entity_id
_entity_poly.type
_entity_poly.pdbx_seq_one_letter_code
_entity_poly.pdbx_strand_id
1 'polypeptide(L)' 'MSHAEGRNLETSFQAALEHARRLTQMYGIGSTEVAVAWDTVEELVTALVRRPKKSFSAFEQYCTLHPDAPECRLYDV' A
#
# COMPACT_ATOMS: atom_id res chain seq x y z
N MET A 1 13.41 6.32 -2.96
CA MET A 1 12.96 5.33 -3.97
C MET A 1 11.47 4.95 -3.82
N SER A 2 10.83 5.21 -2.68
CA SER A 2 9.43 4.88 -2.35
C SER A 2 8.34 5.58 -3.19
N HIS A 3 8.55 6.81 -3.66
CA HIS A 3 7.54 7.55 -4.45
C HIS A 3 7.37 7.06 -5.89
N ALA A 4 8.40 6.44 -6.48
CA ALA A 4 8.31 5.84 -7.82
C ALA A 4 7.54 4.51 -7.77
N GLU A 5 7.84 3.69 -6.77
CA GLU A 5 7.09 2.46 -6.44
C GLU A 5 5.59 2.75 -6.21
N GLY A 6 5.28 3.88 -5.56
CA GLY A 6 3.94 4.50 -5.47
C GLY A 6 3.22 4.54 -6.80
N ARG A 7 3.66 5.49 -7.62
CA ARG A 7 3.06 5.80 -8.91
C ARG A 7 2.90 4.58 -9.82
N ASN A 8 3.83 3.62 -9.78
CA ASN A 8 3.71 2.39 -10.54
C ASN A 8 2.54 1.51 -10.08
N LEU A 9 2.36 1.35 -8.78
CA LEU A 9 1.28 0.55 -8.17
C LEU A 9 -0.09 1.20 -8.36
N GLU A 10 -0.21 2.53 -8.23
CA GLU A 10 -1.43 3.25 -8.59
C GLU A 10 -1.79 3.06 -10.08
N THR A 11 -0.79 3.11 -10.97
CA THR A 11 -1.00 2.89 -12.41
C THR A 11 -1.46 1.47 -12.71
N SER A 12 -0.81 0.47 -12.09
CA SER A 12 -1.19 -0.94 -12.19
C SER A 12 -2.60 -1.18 -11.67
N PHE A 13 -2.98 -0.53 -10.56
CA PHE A 13 -4.34 -0.60 -10.02
C PHE A 13 -5.39 -0.09 -11.01
N GLN A 14 -5.18 1.08 -11.62
CA GLN A 14 -6.13 1.61 -12.62
C GLN A 14 -6.26 0.69 -13.83
N ALA A 15 -5.15 0.13 -14.32
CA ALA A 15 -5.16 -0.82 -15.43
C ALA A 15 -5.92 -2.11 -15.07
N ALA A 16 -5.69 -2.67 -13.88
CA ALA A 16 -6.39 -3.86 -13.39
C ALA A 16 -7.89 -3.61 -13.20
N LEU A 17 -8.27 -2.44 -12.68
CA LEU A 17 -9.67 -2.05 -12.49
C LEU A 17 -10.42 -1.97 -13.82
N GLU A 18 -9.85 -1.31 -14.82
CA GLU A 18 -10.45 -1.24 -16.17
C GLU A 18 -10.47 -2.61 -16.86
N HIS A 19 -9.49 -3.48 -16.59
CA HIS A 19 -9.50 -4.84 -17.08
C HIS A 19 -10.63 -5.68 -16.45
N ALA A 20 -10.77 -5.67 -15.12
CA ALA A 20 -11.81 -6.39 -14.41
C ALA A 20 -13.22 -5.93 -14.83
N ARG A 21 -13.42 -4.62 -15.03
CA ARG A 21 -14.67 -4.04 -15.55
C ARG A 21 -14.99 -4.56 -16.96
N ARG A 22 -14.02 -4.56 -17.87
CA ARG A 22 -14.20 -5.08 -19.23
C ARG A 22 -14.53 -6.58 -19.23
N LEU A 23 -13.81 -7.38 -18.45
CA LEU A 23 -14.10 -8.81 -18.33
C LEU A 23 -15.50 -9.06 -17.77
N THR A 24 -15.90 -8.31 -16.75
CA THR A 24 -17.25 -8.39 -16.17
C THR A 24 -18.32 -8.08 -17.21
N GLN A 25 -18.10 -7.08 -18.06
CA GLN A 25 -19.01 -6.74 -19.16
C GLN A 25 -19.06 -7.81 -20.25
N MET A 26 -17.94 -8.46 -20.56
CA MET A 26 -17.86 -9.47 -21.62
C MET A 26 -18.36 -10.85 -21.21
N TYR A 27 -18.04 -11.29 -19.99
CA TYR A 27 -18.26 -12.68 -19.53
C TYR A 27 -19.30 -12.79 -18.41
N GLY A 28 -19.74 -11.68 -17.83
CA GLY A 28 -20.65 -11.67 -16.68
C GLY A 28 -19.97 -12.12 -15.38
N ILE A 29 -20.66 -11.90 -14.26
CA ILE A 29 -20.10 -12.11 -12.91
C ILE A 29 -19.85 -13.57 -12.51
N GLY A 30 -20.34 -14.55 -13.29
CA GLY A 30 -20.21 -15.97 -12.99
C GLY A 30 -18.96 -16.65 -13.56
N SER A 31 -18.15 -15.93 -14.33
CA SER A 31 -16.93 -16.47 -14.96
C SER A 31 -15.76 -16.46 -13.99
N THR A 32 -14.94 -17.51 -14.04
CA THR A 32 -13.71 -17.63 -13.24
C THR A 32 -12.70 -16.55 -13.59
N GLU A 33 -12.62 -16.17 -14.87
CA GLU A 33 -11.76 -15.10 -15.37
C GLU A 33 -12.13 -13.75 -14.76
N VAL A 34 -13.42 -13.49 -14.56
CA VAL A 34 -13.92 -12.29 -13.89
C VAL A 34 -13.53 -12.31 -12.41
N ALA A 35 -13.69 -13.43 -11.73
CA ALA A 35 -13.28 -13.58 -10.33
C ALA A 35 -11.78 -13.29 -10.15
N VAL A 36 -10.91 -13.92 -10.95
CA VAL A 36 -9.45 -13.72 -10.89
C VAL A 36 -9.06 -12.27 -11.17
N ALA A 37 -9.76 -11.59 -12.08
CA ALA A 37 -9.49 -10.19 -12.37
C ALA A 37 -9.84 -9.27 -11.19
N TRP A 38 -10.92 -9.56 -10.47
CA TRP A 38 -11.29 -8.83 -9.26
C TRP A 38 -10.37 -9.16 -8.07
N ASP A 39 -9.92 -10.40 -7.92
CA ASP A 39 -8.90 -10.77 -6.91
C ASP A 39 -7.62 -9.95 -7.11
N THR A 40 -7.19 -9.79 -8.37
CA THR A 40 -6.03 -8.97 -8.72
C THR A 40 -6.21 -7.51 -8.30
N VAL A 41 -7.42 -6.97 -8.44
CA VAL A 41 -7.76 -5.60 -8.00
C VAL A 41 -7.69 -5.50 -6.47
N GLU A 42 -8.22 -6.49 -5.74
CA GLU A 42 -8.18 -6.54 -4.29
C GLU A 42 -6.75 -6.57 -3.73
N GLU A 43 -5.88 -7.39 -4.32
CA GLU A 43 -4.47 -7.47 -3.94
C GLU A 43 -3.73 -6.14 -4.16
N LEU A 44 -3.98 -5.47 -5.29
CA LEU A 44 -3.38 -4.17 -5.59
C LEU A 44 -3.86 -3.08 -4.62
N VAL A 45 -5.16 -3.05 -4.29
CA VAL A 45 -5.69 -2.13 -3.26
C VAL A 45 -5.07 -2.43 -1.90
N THR A 46 -4.98 -3.69 -1.54
CA THR A 46 -4.36 -4.12 -0.29
C THR A 46 -2.90 -3.68 -0.22
N ALA A 47 -2.14 -3.82 -1.30
CA ALA A 47 -0.77 -3.33 -1.37
C ALA A 47 -0.69 -1.81 -1.24
N LEU A 48 -1.62 -1.04 -1.84
CA LEU A 48 -1.68 0.42 -1.70
C LEU A 48 -1.97 0.87 -0.26
N VAL A 49 -2.91 0.20 0.42
CA VAL A 49 -3.32 0.54 1.80
C VAL A 49 -2.29 0.06 2.82
N ARG A 50 -1.70 -1.12 2.61
CA ARG A 50 -0.66 -1.70 3.49
C ARG A 50 0.69 -1.00 3.38
N ARG A 51 0.87 -0.05 2.44
CA ARG A 51 2.07 0.78 2.42
C ARG A 51 2.27 1.37 3.81
N PRO A 52 3.37 1.03 4.51
CA PRO A 52 3.55 1.49 5.87
C PRO A 52 3.68 3.01 5.81
N LYS A 53 2.65 3.71 6.28
CA LYS A 53 2.83 5.05 6.81
C LYS A 53 3.64 4.88 8.08
N LYS A 54 4.96 4.70 7.96
CA LYS A 54 5.88 4.96 9.06
C LYS A 54 5.91 6.47 9.26
N SER A 55 4.79 7.03 9.73
CA SER A 55 4.77 8.33 10.33
C SER A 55 5.26 8.12 11.75
N PHE A 56 6.56 8.31 11.96
CA PHE A 56 7.06 8.49 13.30
C PHE A 56 6.21 9.56 13.98
N SER A 57 5.77 9.29 15.21
CA SER A 57 5.20 10.31 16.06
C SER A 57 6.18 11.47 16.19
N ALA A 58 5.69 12.68 16.51
CA ALA A 58 6.57 13.83 16.72
C ALA A 58 7.67 13.50 17.76
N PHE A 59 7.34 12.68 18.76
CA PHE A 59 8.27 12.19 19.75
C PHE A 59 9.35 11.25 19.17
N GLU A 60 8.98 10.24 18.39
CA GLU A 60 9.96 9.35 17.75
C GLU A 60 10.88 10.10 16.77
N GLN A 61 10.35 11.07 16.02
CA GLN A 61 11.17 11.93 15.17
C GLN A 61 12.15 12.75 16.00
N TYR A 62 11.67 13.37 17.08
CA TYR A 62 12.50 14.14 17.99
C TYR A 62 13.61 13.29 18.60
N CYS A 63 13.30 12.10 19.12
CA CYS A 63 14.29 11.20 19.70
C CYS A 63 15.27 10.62 18.68
N THR A 64 14.87 10.48 17.41
CA THR A 64 15.78 10.11 16.33
C THR A 64 16.81 11.22 16.06
N LEU A 65 16.40 12.49 16.18
CA LEU A 65 17.28 13.65 15.95
C LEU A 65 18.09 14.04 17.19
N HIS A 66 17.58 13.72 18.40
CA HIS A 66 18.16 14.08 19.69
C HIS A 66 18.21 12.85 20.62
N PRO A 67 19.05 11.85 20.33
CA PRO A 67 19.11 10.60 21.10
C PRO A 67 19.62 10.79 22.55
N ASP A 68 20.32 11.89 22.82
CA ASP A 68 20.88 12.27 24.11
C ASP A 68 19.90 13.05 25.00
N ALA A 69 18.79 13.52 24.44
CA ALA A 69 17.74 14.21 25.18
C ALA A 69 17.25 13.35 26.35
N PRO A 70 17.00 13.93 27.54
CA PRO A 70 16.61 13.18 28.73
C PRO A 70 15.43 12.23 28.50
N GLU A 71 14.46 12.64 27.67
CA GLU A 71 13.25 11.90 27.34
C GLU A 71 13.49 10.73 26.37
N CYS A 72 14.64 10.70 25.70
CA CYS A 72 14.94 9.79 24.59
C CYS A 72 16.02 8.74 24.91
N ARG A 73 16.65 8.82 26.09
CA ARG A 73 17.70 7.86 26.49
C ARG A 73 17.10 6.48 26.75
N LEU A 74 17.58 5.51 25.99
CA LEU A 74 17.32 4.10 26.22
C LEU A 74 18.55 3.48 26.87
N TYR A 75 18.35 2.76 27.97
CA TYR A 75 19.40 2.01 28.66
C TYR A 75 19.14 0.52 28.45
N ASP A 76 20.16 -0.23 28.02
CA ASP A 76 20.07 -1.68 27.99
C ASP A 76 19.93 -2.21 29.42
N VAL A 77 19.01 -3.17 29.61
CA VAL A 77 18.70 -3.84 30.89
C VAL A 77 19.36 -5.21 30.98
#